data_AF-A0A5C1HYM2-F1
#
_entry.id   AF-A0A5C1HYM2-F1
#
_cell.length_a   1.000
_cell.length_b   1.000
_cell.length_c   1.000
_cell.angle_alpha   90.00
_cell.angle_beta   90.00
_cell.angle_gamma   90.00
#
_symmetry.space_group_name_H-M   'P 1'
#
loop_
_entity.id
_entity.type
_entity.pdbx_description
1 polymer ?
#
loop_
_entity_poly.entity_id
_entity_poly.type
_entity_poly.pdbx_seq_one_letter_code
_entity_poly.pdbx_strand_id
1 'polypeptide(L)'
;MKKFVFNNETEGIYPLTVQIIGYIKNIAKDIVDDDADFRIKTILIELLTNSLKHMGTDVTNIGIDLKSNKLYISKQDKGKPLQINTRQAILTWPLLTNKLAQNEIAIYGDDFGTLKGRVKNSNHLEFFTEDFDVQYVSKETVMGLNEHYGLMIIARASDAFDYKHKPGTGINTFTSVIELKQR
;
A
#
# COMPACT_ATOMS: atom_id res chain seq x y z
N MET A 1 -13.23 0.78 -13.61
CA MET A 1 -12.69 0.03 -12.48
C MET A 1 -13.35 -1.34 -12.33
N LYS A 2 -12.59 -2.42 -12.54
CA LYS A 2 -12.99 -3.81 -12.28
C LYS A 2 -12.67 -4.15 -10.83
N LYS A 3 -13.54 -4.93 -10.17
CA LYS A 3 -13.33 -5.42 -8.80
C LYS A 3 -13.15 -6.93 -8.79
N PHE A 4 -12.28 -7.38 -7.90
CA PHE A 4 -12.03 -8.78 -7.57
C PHE A 4 -12.21 -8.97 -6.08
N VAL A 5 -12.79 -10.11 -5.67
CA VAL A 5 -13.04 -10.42 -4.26
C VAL A 5 -11.97 -11.39 -3.78
N PHE A 6 -11.36 -11.05 -2.65
CA PHE A 6 -10.43 -11.91 -1.94
C PHE A 6 -11.05 -12.31 -0.60
N ASN A 7 -11.24 -13.60 -0.39
CA ASN A 7 -11.83 -14.15 0.84
C ASN A 7 -10.86 -14.18 2.02
N ASN A 8 -9.66 -13.62 1.86
CA ASN A 8 -8.61 -13.60 2.88
C ASN A 8 -8.19 -15.01 3.33
N GLU A 9 -8.06 -15.92 2.37
CA GLU A 9 -7.51 -17.25 2.54
C GLU A 9 -6.16 -17.36 1.83
N THR A 10 -5.17 -17.97 2.47
CA THR A 10 -3.80 -18.12 1.91
C THR A 10 -3.81 -18.81 0.55
N GLU A 11 -4.64 -19.85 0.39
CA GLU A 11 -4.79 -20.59 -0.87
C GLU A 11 -5.33 -19.72 -2.02
N GLY A 12 -6.06 -18.65 -1.68
CA GLY A 12 -6.63 -17.71 -2.64
C GLY A 12 -5.63 -16.69 -3.20
N ILE A 13 -4.45 -16.51 -2.60
CA ILE A 13 -3.48 -15.48 -3.03
C ILE A 13 -3.04 -15.73 -4.47
N TYR A 14 -2.54 -16.92 -4.76
CA TYR A 14 -1.95 -17.23 -6.06
C TYR A 14 -2.99 -17.21 -7.20
N PRO A 15 -4.14 -17.92 -7.10
CA PRO A 15 -5.15 -17.89 -8.15
C PRO A 15 -5.67 -16.48 -8.44
N LEU A 16 -5.89 -15.68 -7.40
CA LEU A 16 -6.37 -14.32 -7.55
C LEU A 16 -5.32 -13.41 -8.20
N THR A 17 -4.05 -13.55 -7.81
CA THR A 17 -2.94 -12.81 -8.41
C THR A 17 -2.84 -13.10 -9.91
N VAL A 18 -2.90 -14.37 -10.31
CA VAL A 18 -2.89 -14.78 -11.72
C VAL A 18 -4.09 -14.19 -12.47
N GLN A 19 -5.29 -14.25 -11.87
CA GLN A 19 -6.50 -13.68 -12.47
C GLN A 19 -6.38 -12.17 -12.71
N ILE A 20 -5.88 -11.44 -11.71
CA ILE A 20 -5.73 -9.98 -11.77
C ILE A 20 -4.67 -9.61 -12.81
N ILE A 21 -3.52 -10.29 -12.83
CA ILE A 21 -2.45 -10.05 -13.81
C ILE A 21 -2.96 -10.33 -15.23
N GLY A 22 -3.69 -11.44 -15.43
CA GLY A 22 -4.31 -11.75 -16.72
C GLY A 22 -5.25 -10.65 -17.18
N TYR A 23 -6.06 -10.10 -16.26
CA TYR A 23 -6.92 -8.95 -16.56
C TYR A 23 -6.12 -7.69 -16.91
N ILE A 24 -5.08 -7.36 -16.13
CA ILE A 24 -4.22 -6.20 -16.39
C ILE A 24 -3.57 -6.31 -17.76
N LYS A 25 -2.96 -7.45 -18.09
CA LYS A 25 -2.34 -7.70 -19.42
C LYS A 25 -3.34 -7.56 -20.56
N ASN A 26 -4.62 -7.87 -20.34
CA ASN A 26 -5.65 -7.69 -21.35
C ASN A 26 -6.09 -6.24 -21.54
N ILE A 27 -6.13 -5.41 -20.49
CA ILE A 27 -6.52 -3.99 -20.59
C ILE A 27 -5.36 -3.05 -20.90
N ALA A 28 -4.13 -3.48 -20.60
CA ALA A 28 -2.89 -2.74 -20.75
C ALA A 28 -1.97 -3.42 -21.79
N LYS A 29 -2.54 -3.90 -22.89
CA LYS A 29 -1.78 -4.60 -23.96
C LYS A 29 -0.65 -3.71 -24.45
N ASP A 30 0.52 -4.32 -24.60
CA ASP A 30 1.74 -3.71 -25.16
C ASP A 30 2.35 -2.53 -24.39
N ILE A 31 1.76 -2.13 -23.25
CA ILE A 31 2.27 -1.06 -22.36
C ILE A 31 2.84 -1.57 -21.03
N VAL A 32 2.69 -2.87 -20.73
CA VAL A 32 3.31 -3.50 -19.55
C VAL A 32 4.62 -4.13 -20.00
N ASP A 33 5.74 -3.53 -19.58
CA ASP A 33 7.07 -4.13 -19.70
C ASP A 33 7.41 -5.04 -18.51
N ASP A 34 8.59 -5.65 -18.53
CA ASP A 34 9.00 -6.60 -17.50
C ASP A 34 9.17 -5.95 -16.11
N ASP A 35 9.57 -4.67 -16.07
CA ASP A 35 9.66 -3.88 -14.84
C ASP A 35 8.25 -3.64 -14.25
N ALA A 36 7.32 -3.17 -15.07
CA ALA A 36 5.93 -2.98 -14.66
C ALA A 36 5.28 -4.30 -14.22
N ASP A 37 5.51 -5.41 -14.94
CA ASP A 37 4.99 -6.73 -14.55
C ASP A 37 5.51 -7.17 -13.17
N PHE A 38 6.79 -6.96 -12.89
CA PHE A 38 7.39 -7.22 -11.59
C PHE A 38 6.78 -6.34 -10.48
N ARG A 39 6.68 -5.03 -10.72
CA ARG A 39 6.10 -4.07 -9.77
C ARG A 39 4.64 -4.41 -9.45
N ILE A 40 3.84 -4.73 -10.46
CA ILE A 40 2.44 -5.15 -10.31
C ILE A 40 2.33 -6.37 -9.40
N LYS A 41 3.12 -7.43 -9.66
CA LYS A 41 3.13 -8.66 -8.86
C LYS A 41 3.49 -8.37 -7.41
N THR A 42 4.55 -7.60 -7.20
CA THR A 42 5.04 -7.20 -5.88
C THR A 42 3.94 -6.45 -5.10
N ILE A 43 3.30 -5.47 -5.71
CA ILE A 43 2.20 -4.71 -5.08
C ILE A 43 1.01 -5.62 -4.73
N LEU A 44 0.60 -6.51 -5.64
CA LEU A 44 -0.53 -7.40 -5.41
C LEU A 44 -0.27 -8.36 -4.24
N ILE A 45 0.91 -8.98 -4.19
CA ILE A 45 1.27 -9.90 -3.11
C ILE A 45 1.28 -9.18 -1.75
N GLU A 46 1.87 -7.98 -1.67
CA GLU A 46 1.89 -7.23 -0.42
C GLU A 46 0.50 -6.75 0.01
N LEU A 47 -0.36 -6.31 -0.92
CA LEU A 47 -1.74 -5.94 -0.59
C LEU A 47 -2.57 -7.14 -0.11
N LEU A 48 -2.43 -8.30 -0.76
CA LEU A 48 -3.17 -9.52 -0.40
C LEU A 48 -2.67 -10.10 0.94
N THR A 49 -1.35 -10.14 1.15
CA THR A 49 -0.78 -10.61 2.44
C THR A 49 -1.07 -9.62 3.57
N ASN A 50 -1.15 -8.31 3.30
CA ASN A 50 -1.64 -7.33 4.27
C ASN A 50 -3.09 -7.63 4.67
N SER A 51 -3.97 -8.00 3.72
CA SER A 51 -5.34 -8.38 4.07
C SER A 51 -5.41 -9.59 5.00
N LEU A 52 -4.61 -10.64 4.73
CA LEU A 52 -4.59 -11.84 5.58
C LEU A 52 -4.30 -11.53 7.05
N LYS A 53 -3.40 -10.57 7.30
CA LYS A 53 -2.99 -10.18 8.65
C LYS A 53 -4.09 -9.43 9.42
N HIS A 54 -4.93 -8.67 8.73
CA HIS A 54 -5.80 -7.68 9.38
C HIS A 54 -7.30 -7.93 9.24
N MET A 55 -7.72 -8.81 8.33
CA MET A 55 -9.13 -8.99 8.00
C MET A 55 -9.77 -10.27 8.55
N GLY A 56 -8.99 -11.24 9.03
CA GLY A 56 -9.56 -12.52 9.48
C GLY A 56 -10.43 -13.17 8.40
N THR A 57 -11.72 -13.37 8.68
CA THR A 57 -12.69 -14.02 7.79
C THR A 57 -13.51 -13.04 6.93
N ASP A 58 -13.35 -11.73 7.10
CA ASP A 58 -14.04 -10.75 6.25
C ASP A 58 -13.47 -10.79 4.83
N VAL A 59 -14.14 -10.16 3.86
CA VAL A 59 -13.67 -10.10 2.47
C VAL A 59 -12.91 -8.79 2.18
N THR A 60 -11.87 -8.89 1.36
CA THR A 60 -11.18 -7.74 0.76
C THR A 60 -11.60 -7.57 -0.70
N ASN A 61 -11.80 -6.34 -1.16
CA ASN A 61 -11.97 -6.04 -2.58
C ASN A 61 -10.68 -5.48 -3.17
N ILE A 62 -10.21 -6.06 -4.27
CA ILE A 62 -9.12 -5.51 -5.08
C ILE A 62 -9.72 -4.82 -6.31
N GLY A 63 -9.47 -3.54 -6.48
CA GLY A 63 -9.93 -2.72 -7.60
C GLY A 63 -8.82 -2.42 -8.59
N ILE A 64 -9.03 -2.70 -9.87
CA ILE A 64 -8.12 -2.39 -10.96
C ILE A 64 -8.76 -1.35 -11.89
N ASP A 65 -8.02 -0.30 -12.20
CA ASP A 65 -8.42 0.74 -13.17
C ASP A 65 -7.21 1.18 -13.99
N LEU A 66 -7.41 1.49 -15.27
CA LEU A 66 -6.36 2.02 -16.15
C LEU A 66 -6.87 3.34 -16.74
N LYS A 67 -6.16 4.44 -16.49
CA LYS A 67 -6.51 5.78 -16.99
C LYS A 67 -5.26 6.53 -17.37
N SER A 68 -5.20 7.05 -18.60
CA SER A 68 -4.07 7.86 -19.08
C SER A 68 -2.71 7.20 -18.84
N ASN A 69 -2.59 5.92 -19.19
CA ASN A 69 -1.41 5.07 -18.94
C ASN A 69 -1.03 4.89 -17.46
N LYS A 70 -1.89 5.25 -16.52
CA LYS A 70 -1.69 4.99 -15.10
C LYS A 70 -2.55 3.82 -14.68
N LEU A 71 -1.91 2.77 -14.20
CA LEU A 71 -2.56 1.61 -13.61
C LEU A 71 -2.79 1.88 -12.12
N TYR A 72 -4.05 1.82 -11.70
CA TYR A 72 -4.46 1.95 -10.31
C TYR A 72 -4.80 0.57 -9.76
N ILE A 73 -4.11 0.19 -8.69
CA ILE A 73 -4.35 -1.03 -7.92
C ILE A 73 -4.80 -0.60 -6.53
N SER A 74 -6.05 -0.89 -6.18
CA SER A 74 -6.61 -0.54 -4.88
C SER A 74 -7.01 -1.76 -4.07
N LYS A 75 -6.78 -1.72 -2.77
CA LYS A 75 -7.29 -2.66 -1.77
C LYS A 75 -8.33 -1.94 -0.93
N GLN A 76 -9.51 -2.51 -0.83
CA GLN A 76 -10.59 -2.00 0.01
C GLN A 76 -11.08 -3.04 1.00
N ASP A 77 -11.14 -2.65 2.27
CA ASP A 77 -11.57 -3.52 3.35
C ASP A 77 -12.24 -2.72 4.47
N LYS A 78 -12.84 -3.42 5.43
CA LYS A 78 -13.47 -2.85 6.64
C LYS A 78 -12.72 -3.23 7.92
N GLY A 79 -11.44 -3.54 7.79
CA GLY A 79 -10.61 -3.92 8.92
C GLY A 79 -10.35 -2.75 9.86
N LYS A 80 -9.49 -2.99 10.85
CA LYS A 80 -9.03 -1.90 11.73
C LYS A 80 -8.40 -0.79 10.88
N PRO A 81 -8.69 0.49 11.19
CA PRO A 81 -8.03 1.59 10.50
C PRO A 81 -6.51 1.53 10.62
N LEU A 82 -5.83 2.22 9.71
CA LEU A 82 -4.36 2.26 9.70
C LEU A 82 -3.85 2.80 11.05
N GLN A 83 -2.97 2.03 11.66
CA GLN A 83 -2.21 2.41 12.83
C GLN A 83 -0.73 2.45 12.46
N ILE A 84 -0.06 3.55 12.81
CA ILE A 84 1.38 3.73 12.63
C ILE A 84 1.99 3.97 13.99
N ASN A 85 2.91 3.09 14.37
CA ASN A 85 3.69 3.23 15.60
C ASN A 85 4.91 4.10 15.31
N THR A 86 4.87 5.36 15.76
CA THR A 86 6.05 6.24 15.74
C THR A 86 6.80 6.13 17.07
N ARG A 87 8.03 6.66 17.14
CA ARG A 87 8.80 6.73 18.41
C ARG A 87 8.08 7.51 19.51
N GLN A 88 7.20 8.44 19.14
CA GLN A 88 6.58 9.40 20.07
C GLN A 88 5.15 8.99 20.44
N ALA A 89 4.42 8.37 19.51
CA ALA A 89 3.03 8.00 19.70
C ALA A 89 2.56 6.95 18.69
N ILE A 90 1.47 6.28 19.04
CA ILE A 90 0.64 5.55 18.07
C ILE A 90 -0.28 6.58 17.37
N LEU A 91 -0.23 6.60 16.05
CA LEU A 91 -1.09 7.39 15.19
C LEU A 91 -2.14 6.46 14.57
N THR A 92 -3.41 6.77 14.73
CA THR A 92 -4.53 5.99 14.17
C THR A 92 -5.32 6.88 13.24
N TRP A 93 -5.65 6.39 12.04
CA TRP A 93 -6.54 7.09 11.13
C TRP A 93 -8.01 6.75 11.43
N PRO A 94 -8.96 7.68 11.31
CA PRO A 94 -8.77 9.09 10.97
C PRO A 94 -7.95 9.83 12.04
N LEU A 95 -6.95 10.58 11.59
CA LEU A 95 -6.00 11.29 12.44
C LEU A 95 -6.70 12.46 13.12
N LEU A 96 -6.56 12.56 14.44
CA LEU A 96 -7.15 13.63 15.24
C LEU A 96 -6.54 14.99 14.85
N THR A 97 -7.37 16.03 14.81
CA THR A 97 -7.00 17.38 14.31
C THR A 97 -5.81 17.98 15.05
N ASN A 98 -5.67 17.71 16.35
CA ASN A 98 -4.54 18.17 17.16
C ASN A 98 -3.20 17.52 16.79
N LYS A 99 -3.20 16.44 16.00
CA LYS A 99 -2.01 15.76 15.47
C LYS A 99 -1.68 16.12 14.02
N LEU A 100 -2.50 16.96 13.36
CA LEU A 100 -2.29 17.40 11.97
C LEU A 100 -1.14 18.42 11.80
N ALA A 101 -0.54 18.92 12.88
CA ALA A 101 0.56 19.87 12.80
C ALA A 101 1.84 19.27 12.14
N GLN A 102 1.92 17.94 12.05
CA GLN A 102 3.00 17.25 11.35
C GLN A 102 2.59 16.97 9.91
N ASN A 103 3.27 17.62 8.96
CA ASN A 103 3.06 17.36 7.53
C ASN A 103 3.64 16.01 7.11
N GLU A 104 4.72 15.55 7.76
CA GLU A 104 5.40 14.30 7.43
C GLU A 104 5.76 13.52 8.69
N ILE A 105 5.67 12.19 8.59
CA ILE A 105 5.95 11.23 9.66
C ILE A 105 6.91 10.15 9.14
N ALA A 106 7.93 9.82 9.93
CA ALA A 106 8.73 8.63 9.69
C ALA A 106 7.99 7.41 10.23
N ILE A 107 7.76 6.41 9.37
CA ILE A 107 6.97 5.21 9.68
C ILE A 107 7.88 4.03 9.98
N TYR A 108 8.88 3.80 9.14
CA TYR A 108 9.81 2.68 9.23
C TYR A 108 11.12 3.06 8.54
N GLY A 109 12.25 2.52 9.00
CA GLY A 109 13.54 2.72 8.34
C GLY A 109 14.43 1.49 8.49
N ASP A 110 15.18 1.20 7.43
CA ASP A 110 16.20 0.15 7.35
C ASP A 110 17.48 0.69 6.71
N ASP A 111 18.44 -0.21 6.47
CA ASP A 111 19.74 0.12 5.87
C ASP A 111 19.63 0.67 4.42
N PHE A 112 18.47 0.54 3.78
CA PHE A 112 18.23 0.97 2.40
C PHE A 112 17.41 2.26 2.31
N GLY A 113 16.71 2.67 3.37
CA GLY A 113 15.99 3.95 3.39
C GLY A 113 14.89 4.02 4.44
N THR A 114 14.09 5.09 4.35
CA THR A 114 12.96 5.35 5.26
C THR A 114 11.65 5.36 4.49
N LEU A 115 10.67 4.60 4.97
CA LEU A 115 9.27 4.82 4.65
C LEU A 115 8.75 6.01 5.46
N LYS A 116 8.29 7.03 4.74
CA LYS A 116 7.62 8.21 5.30
C LYS A 116 6.17 8.25 4.86
N GLY A 117 5.38 9.00 5.63
CA GLY A 117 4.01 9.35 5.30
C GLY A 117 3.82 10.86 5.29
N ARG A 118 3.18 11.41 4.26
CA ARG A 118 2.77 12.81 4.19
C ARG A 118 1.28 12.91 4.49
N VAL A 119 0.95 13.60 5.58
CA VAL A 119 -0.43 13.77 6.02
C VAL A 119 -1.12 14.80 5.12
N LYS A 120 -2.06 14.35 4.28
CA LYS A 120 -2.83 15.24 3.40
C LYS A 120 -4.04 15.83 4.13
N ASN A 121 -4.65 15.05 5.01
CA ASN A 121 -5.71 15.45 5.95
C ASN A 121 -5.96 14.32 6.96
N SER A 122 -6.97 14.48 7.83
CA SER A 122 -7.33 13.49 8.86
C SER A 122 -7.67 12.10 8.29
N ASN A 123 -8.07 11.98 7.04
CA ASN A 123 -8.50 10.73 6.44
C ASN A 123 -7.57 10.21 5.35
N HIS A 124 -6.46 10.91 5.07
CA HIS A 124 -5.61 10.63 3.91
C HIS A 124 -4.13 10.78 4.26
N LEU A 125 -3.39 9.70 4.02
CA LEU A 125 -1.95 9.61 4.13
C LEU A 125 -1.36 9.21 2.77
N GLU A 126 -0.36 9.93 2.30
CA GLU A 126 0.45 9.55 1.13
C GLU A 126 1.75 8.91 1.63
N PHE A 127 2.13 7.75 1.11
CA PHE A 127 3.37 7.08 1.45
C PHE A 127 4.44 7.38 0.40
N PHE A 128 5.68 7.53 0.86
CA PHE A 128 6.83 7.70 -0.02
C PHE A 128 8.09 7.19 0.69
N THR A 129 9.10 6.83 -0.09
CA THR A 129 10.41 6.45 0.44
C THR A 129 11.44 7.52 0.18
N GLU A 130 12.32 7.73 1.14
CA GLU A 130 13.56 8.48 0.95
C GLU A 130 14.72 7.54 1.22
N ASP A 131 15.63 7.43 0.26
CA ASP A 131 16.88 6.71 0.47
C ASP A 131 17.77 7.52 1.43
N PHE A 132 18.46 6.84 2.33
CA PHE A 132 19.40 7.50 3.23
C PHE A 132 20.77 7.68 2.59
N ASP A 133 21.38 8.82 2.87
CA ASP A 133 22.82 8.88 3.17
C ASP A 133 22.96 8.60 4.68
N VAL A 134 23.80 7.65 5.04
CA VAL A 134 23.77 6.84 6.29
C VAL A 134 23.84 7.68 7.58
N GLN A 135 22.71 8.09 8.20
CA GLN A 135 22.73 8.63 9.59
C GLN A 135 21.54 8.33 10.53
N TYR A 136 20.47 7.63 10.14
CA TYR A 136 19.35 7.39 11.06
C TYR A 136 18.73 6.00 10.99
N VAL A 137 19.47 4.98 11.45
CA VAL A 137 18.84 3.76 11.97
C VAL A 137 19.57 3.33 13.25
N SER A 138 18.93 3.51 14.40
CA SER A 138 19.40 2.93 15.66
C SER A 138 19.09 1.43 15.66
N LYS A 139 20.07 0.61 16.03
CA LYS A 139 20.04 -0.87 16.11
C LYS A 139 18.78 -1.47 16.77
N GLU A 140 18.12 -0.72 17.65
CA GLU A 140 16.88 -1.12 18.35
C GLU A 140 15.64 -1.17 17.43
N THR A 141 15.68 -0.53 16.25
CA THR A 141 14.60 -0.59 15.24
C THR A 141 14.62 -1.89 14.41
N VAL A 142 15.72 -2.66 14.47
CA VAL A 142 15.99 -3.84 13.62
C VAL A 142 15.48 -5.16 14.25
N MET A 143 15.00 -5.16 15.49
CA MET A 143 14.44 -6.36 16.11
C MET A 143 12.93 -6.48 15.84
N GLY A 144 12.61 -6.92 14.63
CA GLY A 144 11.28 -7.33 14.18
C GLY A 144 11.05 -6.96 12.72
N LEU A 145 10.67 -7.92 11.87
CA LEU A 145 10.05 -7.64 10.57
C LEU A 145 8.75 -6.87 10.85
N ASN A 146 8.87 -5.55 10.88
CA ASN A 146 7.84 -4.64 11.37
C ASN A 146 6.61 -4.72 10.45
N GLU A 147 5.40 -4.60 11.00
CA GLU A 147 4.13 -4.71 10.26
C GLU A 147 4.05 -3.79 9.03
N HIS A 148 4.89 -2.75 9.00
CA HIS A 148 4.94 -1.73 7.96
C HIS A 148 5.97 -1.98 6.85
N TYR A 149 6.78 -3.06 6.90
CA TYR A 149 7.74 -3.38 5.83
C TYR A 149 7.05 -3.58 4.48
N GLY A 150 5.87 -4.22 4.47
CA GLY A 150 5.07 -4.38 3.25
C GLY A 150 4.61 -3.05 2.64
N LEU A 151 4.36 -2.02 3.47
CA LEU A 151 4.03 -0.68 2.97
C LEU A 151 5.23 -0.03 2.27
N MET A 152 6.46 -0.30 2.73
CA MET A 152 7.68 0.18 2.09
C MET A 152 7.91 -0.52 0.75
N ILE A 153 7.69 -1.83 0.66
CA ILE A 153 7.76 -2.58 -0.60
C ILE A 153 6.78 -1.98 -1.61
N ILE A 154 5.51 -1.77 -1.21
CA ILE A 154 4.50 -1.19 -2.09
C ILE A 154 4.91 0.23 -2.51
N ALA A 155 5.33 1.08 -1.57
CA ALA A 155 5.77 2.44 -1.87
C ALA A 155 6.90 2.48 -2.91
N ARG A 156 7.93 1.63 -2.77
CA ARG A 156 9.03 1.54 -3.75
C ARG A 156 8.61 0.97 -5.10
N ALA A 157 7.62 0.08 -5.13
CA ALA A 157 7.09 -0.47 -6.36
C ALA A 157 6.06 0.46 -7.06
N SER A 158 5.69 1.58 -6.44
CA SER A 158 4.64 2.48 -6.93
C SER A 158 5.22 3.85 -7.32
N ASP A 159 4.63 4.51 -8.31
CA ASP A 159 4.90 5.92 -8.59
C ASP A 159 4.12 6.84 -7.63
N ALA A 160 2.98 6.36 -7.12
CA ALA A 160 2.28 6.97 -5.98
C ALA A 160 1.59 5.89 -5.14
N PHE A 161 1.56 6.07 -3.82
CA PHE A 161 0.89 5.15 -2.92
C PHE A 161 0.15 5.91 -1.81
N ASP A 162 -1.15 5.70 -1.70
CA ASP A 162 -2.01 6.42 -0.76
C ASP A 162 -2.84 5.47 0.10
N TYR A 163 -3.13 5.92 1.32
CA TYR A 163 -4.18 5.38 2.18
C TYR A 163 -5.28 6.41 2.41
N LYS A 164 -6.53 5.96 2.29
CA LYS A 164 -7.73 6.74 2.62
C LYS A 164 -8.66 5.95 3.53
N HIS A 165 -9.06 6.57 4.62
CA HIS A 165 -10.16 6.10 5.47
C HIS A 165 -11.45 6.81 5.08
N LYS A 166 -12.57 6.10 4.93
CA LYS A 166 -13.88 6.71 4.69
C LYS A 166 -14.71 6.72 5.98
N PRO A 167 -14.86 7.88 6.65
CA PRO A 167 -15.74 8.02 7.80
C PRO A 167 -17.17 7.59 7.48
N GLY A 168 -17.87 7.03 8.48
CA GLY A 168 -19.25 6.54 8.35
C GLY A 168 -19.36 5.12 7.80
N THR A 169 -18.52 4.72 6.83
CA THR A 169 -18.52 3.34 6.32
C THR A 169 -17.41 2.46 6.91
N GLY A 170 -16.40 3.08 7.54
CA GLY A 170 -15.22 2.37 8.09
C GLY A 170 -14.37 1.70 7.02
N ILE A 171 -14.45 2.18 5.77
CA ILE A 171 -13.73 1.54 4.66
C ILE A 171 -12.31 2.11 4.62
N ASN A 172 -11.34 1.21 4.67
CA ASN A 172 -9.94 1.48 4.39
C ASN A 172 -9.70 1.28 2.89
N THR A 173 -8.99 2.21 2.26
CA THR A 173 -8.58 2.08 0.87
C THR A 173 -7.09 2.37 0.74
N PHE A 174 -6.30 1.37 0.40
CA PHE A 174 -4.93 1.54 -0.06
C PHE A 174 -4.95 1.61 -1.58
N THR A 175 -4.26 2.56 -2.19
CA THR A 175 -4.21 2.73 -3.65
C THR A 175 -2.78 2.94 -4.10
N SER A 176 -2.26 2.01 -4.89
CA SER A 176 -1.00 2.12 -5.59
C SER A 176 -1.26 2.54 -7.04
N VAL A 177 -0.39 3.39 -7.56
CA VAL A 177 -0.39 3.86 -8.95
C VAL A 177 0.94 3.51 -9.59
N ILE A 178 0.87 2.96 -10.80
CA ILE A 178 2.03 2.70 -11.66
C ILE A 178 1.83 3.45 -12.97
N GLU A 179 2.80 4.27 -13.36
CA GLU A 179 2.89 4.87 -14.69
C GLU A 179 3.45 3.85 -15.67
N LEU A 180 2.62 3.42 -16.62
CA LEU A 180 3.00 2.49 -17.68
C LEU A 180 3.60 3.28 -18.85
N LYS A 181 4.77 2.83 -19.33
CA LYS A 181 5.41 3.45 -20.49
C LYS A 181 4.78 2.92 -21.77
N GLN A 182 4.53 3.82 -22.73
CA GLN A 182 4.26 3.39 -24.10
C GLN A 182 5.60 2.96 -24.71
N ARG A 183 5.63 1.73 -25.25
CA ARG A 183 6.77 1.25 -26.04
C ARG A 183 6.89 2.01 -27.36
#